data_AF-A0A399I1V8-F1
#
_entry.id   AF-A0A399I1V8-F1
#
_cell.length_a   1.000
_cell.length_b   1.000
_cell.length_c   1.000
_cell.angle_alpha   90.00
_cell.angle_beta   90.00
_cell.angle_gamma   90.00
#
_symmetry.space_group_name_H-M   'P 1'
#
loop_
_entity.id
_entity.type
_entity.pdbx_description
1 polymer ?
#
loop_
_entity_poly.entity_id
_entity_poly.type
_entity_poly.pdbx_seq_one_letter_code
_entity_poly.pdbx_strand_id
1 'polypeptide(L)'
;MFERLLCMLKKEFIQTLRDPRMRFILFVIPAVQTVIFGYAVNTDVRQIKTAIYDLDNSIESRDIAARLVRSGYFQVTEHISREGRVRELLDRGEVKAVFRMNRGMGETLRGGRTAPLQLILDGTDSNTAGIVLNYAMNIAARYNEQLQVLQITRQRGVSEPPEGVVLQSRAWYNENLESRNYYVPAVIALIVLIITMLLSSMAVVREKEIGTMEQMIVTPISRGEFILGKTIPFVLIGFIDVALVTVVAYFWFGVPLRGSLPLLFAATGLFLMSSLGFGLFLSTISRTQQQAMMSSFMFIFPAMLLSGFAFPIENMPEPVQWLTFLNPLRYYLVIIRSIFLKGVGLSILWPQLLGLFLLGIAILSFAVQRFKKTLT
;
A
#
# COMPACT_ATOMS: atom_id res chain seq x y z
N MET A 1 43.03 -0.36 -10.72
CA MET A 1 41.81 -0.22 -9.90
C MET A 1 40.57 -0.28 -10.78
N PHE A 2 40.37 0.71 -11.66
CA PHE A 2 39.19 0.80 -12.54
C PHE A 2 39.02 -0.38 -13.50
N GLU A 3 40.07 -0.84 -14.18
CA GLU A 3 40.01 -2.01 -15.09
C GLU A 3 39.62 -3.30 -14.38
N ARG A 4 40.10 -3.52 -13.14
CA ARG A 4 39.77 -4.70 -12.33
C ARG A 4 38.31 -4.68 -11.91
N LEU A 5 37.83 -3.52 -11.46
CA LEU A 5 36.42 -3.31 -11.14
C LEU A 5 35.54 -3.56 -12.39
N LEU A 6 35.90 -3.00 -13.53
CA LEU A 6 35.15 -3.15 -14.78
C LEU A 6 35.08 -4.61 -15.25
N CYS A 7 36.18 -5.37 -15.15
CA CYS A 7 36.18 -6.81 -15.48
C CYS A 7 35.27 -7.60 -14.54
N MET A 8 35.30 -7.30 -13.24
CA MET A 8 34.43 -7.93 -12.24
C MET A 8 32.95 -7.62 -12.51
N LEU A 9 32.62 -6.36 -12.81
CA LEU A 9 31.27 -5.93 -13.17
C LEU A 9 30.76 -6.65 -14.41
N LYS A 10 31.58 -6.73 -15.46
CA LYS A 10 31.23 -7.44 -16.70
C LYS A 10 30.96 -8.92 -16.43
N LYS A 11 31.78 -9.57 -15.61
CA LYS A 11 31.60 -10.98 -15.20
C LYS A 11 30.27 -11.18 -14.47
N GLU A 12 29.98 -10.38 -13.45
CA GLU A 12 28.75 -10.50 -12.66
C GLU A 12 27.48 -10.23 -13.49
N PHE A 13 27.52 -9.23 -14.37
CA PHE A 13 26.39 -8.90 -15.25
C PHE A 13 26.10 -10.04 -16.25
N ILE A 14 27.14 -10.57 -16.89
CA ILE A 14 27.01 -11.72 -17.79
C ILE A 14 26.51 -12.93 -17.01
N GLN A 15 27.08 -13.24 -15.85
CA GLN A 15 26.67 -14.39 -15.05
C GLN A 15 25.20 -14.31 -14.63
N THR A 16 24.74 -13.13 -14.24
CA THR A 16 23.36 -12.91 -13.79
C THR A 16 22.36 -13.04 -14.93
N LEU A 17 22.66 -12.47 -16.11
CA LEU A 17 21.75 -12.53 -17.25
C LEU A 17 21.86 -13.81 -18.09
N ARG A 18 22.97 -14.54 -18.01
CA ARG A 18 23.16 -15.78 -18.80
C ARG A 18 22.26 -16.90 -18.30
N ASP A 19 21.98 -16.96 -17.00
CA ASP A 19 21.08 -17.95 -16.43
C ASP A 19 19.61 -17.61 -16.79
N PRO A 20 18.91 -18.46 -17.57
CA PRO A 20 17.52 -18.22 -17.94
C PRO A 20 16.58 -18.19 -16.73
N ARG A 21 16.88 -18.93 -15.65
CA ARG A 21 16.09 -18.88 -14.42
C ARG A 21 16.23 -17.54 -13.72
N MET A 22 17.46 -17.00 -13.67
CA MET A 22 17.69 -15.67 -13.10
C MET A 22 16.99 -14.59 -13.92
N ARG A 23 17.05 -14.62 -15.26
CA ARG A 23 16.29 -13.68 -16.10
C ARG A 23 14.78 -13.74 -15.83
N PHE A 24 14.23 -14.94 -15.69
CA PHE A 24 12.82 -15.12 -15.36
C PHE A 24 12.48 -14.51 -13.99
N ILE A 25 13.31 -14.78 -12.97
CA ILE A 25 13.14 -14.24 -11.62
C ILE A 25 13.27 -12.71 -11.59
N LEU A 26 14.15 -12.13 -12.39
CA LEU A 26 14.41 -10.69 -12.40
C LEU A 26 13.37 -9.89 -13.19
N PHE A 27 12.82 -10.42 -14.27
CA PHE A 27 11.92 -9.63 -15.14
C PHE A 27 10.48 -10.12 -15.12
N VAL A 28 10.25 -11.44 -15.13
CA VAL A 28 8.90 -11.98 -15.26
C VAL A 28 8.19 -12.01 -13.91
N ILE A 29 8.86 -12.49 -12.86
CA ILE A 29 8.26 -12.55 -11.52
C ILE A 29 7.80 -11.15 -11.04
N PRO A 30 8.58 -10.07 -11.17
CA PRO A 30 8.18 -8.74 -10.70
C PRO A 30 6.99 -8.18 -11.47
N ALA A 31 6.96 -8.38 -12.79
CA ALA A 31 5.83 -7.99 -13.62
C ALA A 31 4.56 -8.75 -13.22
N VAL A 32 4.65 -10.08 -13.06
CA VAL A 32 3.52 -10.91 -12.61
C VAL A 32 3.08 -10.53 -11.20
N GLN A 33 4.02 -10.30 -10.27
CA GLN A 33 3.70 -9.83 -8.92
C GLN A 33 2.98 -8.49 -8.93
N THR A 34 3.41 -7.55 -9.77
CA THR A 34 2.73 -6.26 -9.93
C THR A 34 1.31 -6.45 -10.42
N VAL A 35 1.09 -7.36 -11.38
CA VAL A 35 -0.25 -7.68 -11.88
C VAL A 35 -1.11 -8.31 -10.77
N ILE A 36 -0.57 -9.31 -10.06
CA ILE A 36 -1.26 -9.98 -8.97
C ILE A 36 -1.63 -8.98 -7.87
N PHE A 37 -0.66 -8.24 -7.32
CA PHE A 37 -0.95 -7.29 -6.24
C PHE A 37 -1.82 -6.12 -6.70
N GLY A 38 -1.67 -5.65 -7.94
CA GLY A 38 -2.49 -4.57 -8.49
C GLY A 38 -3.97 -4.91 -8.60
N TYR A 39 -4.32 -6.19 -8.78
CA TYR A 39 -5.71 -6.67 -8.76
C TYR A 39 -6.14 -7.23 -7.39
N ALA A 40 -5.24 -7.87 -6.66
CA ALA A 40 -5.55 -8.55 -5.39
C ALA A 40 -5.68 -7.57 -4.22
N VAL A 41 -4.92 -6.47 -4.21
CA VAL A 41 -4.98 -5.46 -3.14
C VAL A 41 -6.00 -4.39 -3.54
N ASN A 42 -7.27 -4.77 -3.49
CA ASN A 42 -8.39 -3.89 -3.76
C ASN A 42 -9.28 -3.76 -2.53
N THR A 43 -9.35 -2.55 -1.98
CA THR A 43 -10.25 -2.19 -0.88
C THR A 43 -11.47 -1.40 -1.35
N ASP A 44 -11.68 -1.28 -2.66
CA ASP A 44 -12.84 -0.61 -3.23
C ASP A 44 -14.10 -1.40 -2.91
N VAL A 45 -14.96 -0.83 -2.05
CA VAL A 45 -16.24 -1.44 -1.69
C VAL A 45 -17.30 -1.07 -2.73
N ARG A 46 -17.70 -2.04 -3.56
CA ARG A 46 -18.79 -1.91 -4.53
C ARG A 46 -19.82 -3.00 -4.25
N GLN A 47 -21.11 -2.69 -4.41
CA GLN A 47 -22.23 -3.65 -4.21
C GLN A 47 -22.29 -4.27 -2.80
N ILE A 48 -22.54 -3.43 -1.80
CA ILE A 48 -22.70 -3.84 -0.40
C ILE A 48 -24.02 -4.62 -0.26
N LYS A 49 -23.94 -5.94 -0.06
CA LYS A 49 -25.11 -6.77 0.27
C LYS A 49 -25.74 -6.27 1.56
N THR A 50 -27.00 -5.85 1.47
CA THR A 50 -27.68 -5.10 2.51
C THR A 50 -29.06 -5.68 2.76
N ALA A 51 -29.46 -5.79 4.02
CA ALA A 51 -30.84 -6.09 4.37
C ALA A 51 -31.55 -4.87 4.93
N ILE A 52 -32.86 -4.82 4.75
CA ILE A 52 -33.72 -3.76 5.26
C ILE A 52 -34.67 -4.35 6.30
N TYR A 53 -34.56 -3.89 7.54
CA TYR A 53 -35.49 -4.21 8.61
C TYR A 53 -36.42 -3.01 8.85
N ASP A 54 -37.51 -2.95 8.08
CA ASP A 54 -38.49 -1.87 8.13
C ASP A 54 -39.70 -2.26 8.98
N LEU A 55 -39.74 -1.75 10.21
CA LEU A 55 -40.89 -1.92 11.11
C LEU A 55 -41.94 -0.82 10.91
N ASP A 56 -41.59 0.30 10.28
CA ASP A 56 -42.44 1.47 10.11
C ASP A 56 -43.40 1.32 8.91
N ASN A 57 -42.90 0.73 7.82
CA ASN A 57 -43.64 0.48 6.57
C ASN A 57 -44.31 1.73 5.97
N SER A 58 -43.77 2.92 6.26
CA SER A 58 -44.27 4.22 5.81
C SER A 58 -43.78 4.58 4.40
N ILE A 59 -44.25 5.71 3.88
CA ILE A 59 -43.75 6.24 2.60
C ILE A 59 -42.31 6.73 2.79
N GLU A 60 -42.02 7.34 3.94
CA GLU A 60 -40.71 7.85 4.31
C GLU A 60 -39.67 6.73 4.44
N SER A 61 -40.02 5.61 5.08
CA SER A 61 -39.11 4.46 5.22
C SER A 61 -38.79 3.82 3.86
N ARG A 62 -39.77 3.70 2.97
CA ARG A 62 -39.59 3.20 1.60
C ARG A 62 -38.77 4.15 0.73
N ASP A 63 -38.90 5.47 0.90
CA ASP A 63 -38.08 6.43 0.16
C ASP A 63 -36.60 6.33 0.54
N ILE A 64 -36.31 6.20 1.84
CA ILE A 64 -34.93 5.96 2.33
C ILE A 64 -34.38 4.66 1.74
N ALA A 65 -35.14 3.57 1.81
CA ALA A 65 -34.77 2.29 1.21
C ALA A 65 -34.46 2.41 -0.30
N ALA A 66 -35.30 3.12 -1.05
CA ALA A 66 -35.11 3.34 -2.47
C ALA A 66 -33.85 4.16 -2.77
N ARG A 67 -33.52 5.17 -1.95
CA ARG A 67 -32.30 5.98 -2.09
C ARG A 67 -31.03 5.17 -1.83
N LEU A 68 -31.06 4.27 -0.86
CA LEU A 68 -29.94 3.34 -0.62
C LEU A 68 -29.63 2.54 -1.89
N VAL A 69 -30.65 1.97 -2.54
CA VAL A 69 -30.49 1.23 -3.80
C VAL A 69 -30.02 2.14 -4.94
N ARG A 70 -30.64 3.31 -5.10
CA ARG A 70 -30.30 4.27 -6.17
C ARG A 70 -28.89 4.84 -6.06
N SER A 71 -28.28 4.82 -4.88
CA SER A 71 -26.89 5.26 -4.68
C SER A 71 -25.87 4.41 -5.46
N GLY A 72 -26.22 3.17 -5.83
CA GLY A 72 -25.33 2.23 -6.50
C GLY A 72 -24.32 1.54 -5.57
N TYR A 73 -24.21 1.98 -4.31
CA TYR A 73 -23.32 1.36 -3.32
C TYR A 73 -23.98 0.16 -2.62
N PHE A 74 -25.27 0.25 -2.32
CA PHE A 74 -26.01 -0.78 -1.58
C PHE A 74 -26.85 -1.64 -2.51
N GLN A 75 -26.72 -2.96 -2.37
CA GLN A 75 -27.57 -3.94 -3.03
C GLN A 75 -28.47 -4.57 -1.98
N VAL A 76 -29.76 -4.23 -2.02
CA VAL A 76 -30.75 -4.80 -1.10
C VAL A 76 -31.03 -6.24 -1.49
N THR A 77 -30.65 -7.19 -0.65
CA THR A 77 -30.79 -8.63 -0.89
C THR A 77 -31.97 -9.25 -0.14
N GLU A 78 -32.37 -8.68 1.01
CA GLU A 78 -33.47 -9.21 1.82
C GLU A 78 -34.21 -8.10 2.57
N HIS A 79 -35.54 -8.23 2.67
CA HIS A 79 -36.37 -7.45 3.58
C HIS A 79 -36.72 -8.31 4.80
N ILE A 80 -36.32 -7.85 5.98
CA ILE A 80 -36.45 -8.59 7.24
C ILE A 80 -37.77 -8.25 7.90
N SER A 81 -38.48 -9.26 8.40
CA SER A 81 -39.69 -9.07 9.22
C SER A 81 -39.50 -9.46 10.70
N ARG A 82 -38.41 -10.15 11.04
CA ARG A 82 -38.12 -10.67 12.39
C ARG A 82 -36.72 -10.29 12.85
N GLU A 83 -36.60 -9.72 14.05
CA GLU A 83 -35.32 -9.29 14.62
C GLU A 83 -34.26 -10.40 14.68
N GLY A 84 -34.64 -11.63 14.99
CA GLY A 84 -33.71 -12.77 15.02
C GLY A 84 -33.02 -13.05 13.67
N ARG A 85 -33.64 -12.66 12.54
CA ARG A 85 -33.05 -12.83 11.20
C ARG A 85 -31.93 -11.82 10.93
N VAL A 86 -31.95 -10.64 11.57
CA VAL A 86 -30.86 -9.64 11.48
C VAL A 86 -29.55 -10.26 11.92
N ARG A 87 -29.56 -10.90 13.09
CA ARG A 87 -28.38 -11.55 13.65
C ARG A 87 -27.93 -12.74 12.79
N GLU A 88 -28.86 -13.58 12.36
CA GLU A 88 -28.52 -14.73 11.52
C GLU A 88 -27.82 -14.32 10.21
N LEU A 89 -28.33 -13.28 9.53
CA LEU A 89 -27.78 -12.79 8.28
C LEU A 89 -26.35 -12.23 8.44
N LEU A 90 -26.10 -11.52 9.54
CA LEU A 90 -24.78 -10.98 9.86
C LEU A 90 -23.82 -12.09 10.30
N ASP A 91 -24.26 -13.00 11.18
CA ASP A 91 -23.44 -14.11 11.69
C ASP A 91 -23.03 -15.06 10.56
N ARG A 92 -23.88 -15.26 9.54
CA ARG A 92 -23.56 -16.05 8.33
C ARG A 92 -22.79 -15.27 7.27
N GLY A 93 -22.61 -13.96 7.42
CA GLY A 93 -21.98 -13.09 6.41
C GLY A 93 -22.77 -12.97 5.10
N GLU A 94 -24.08 -13.26 5.12
CA GLU A 94 -24.95 -13.13 3.94
C GLU A 94 -25.15 -11.65 3.56
N VAL A 95 -25.12 -10.76 4.54
CA VAL A 95 -25.16 -9.30 4.37
C VAL A 95 -24.05 -8.63 5.18
N LYS A 96 -23.62 -7.45 4.73
CA LYS A 96 -22.60 -6.62 5.40
C LYS A 96 -23.20 -5.43 6.15
N ALA A 97 -24.45 -5.09 5.85
CA ALA A 97 -25.17 -3.99 6.46
C ALA A 97 -26.66 -4.32 6.62
N VAL A 98 -27.26 -3.86 7.71
CA VAL A 98 -28.69 -3.91 7.95
C VAL A 98 -29.16 -2.53 8.38
N PHE A 99 -30.09 -1.95 7.62
CA PHE A 99 -30.76 -0.72 7.99
C PHE A 99 -32.05 -1.05 8.76
N ARG A 100 -32.13 -0.61 10.00
CA ARG A 100 -33.32 -0.76 10.85
C ARG A 100 -34.05 0.57 10.97
N MET A 101 -35.33 0.52 10.59
CA MET A 101 -36.28 1.62 10.70
C MET A 101 -37.36 1.21 11.71
N ASN A 102 -37.48 1.95 12.81
CA ASN A 102 -38.41 1.63 13.89
C ASN A 102 -39.80 2.21 13.63
N ARG A 103 -40.83 1.61 14.25
CA ARG A 103 -42.22 2.10 14.18
C ARG A 103 -42.32 3.56 14.63
N GLY A 104 -43.12 4.35 13.91
CA GLY A 104 -43.37 5.76 14.18
C GLY A 104 -42.33 6.70 13.57
N MET A 105 -41.39 6.18 12.76
CA MET A 105 -40.37 6.99 12.09
C MET A 105 -41.00 7.99 11.13
N GLY A 106 -41.87 7.55 10.22
CA GLY A 106 -42.53 8.41 9.25
C GLY A 106 -43.43 9.46 9.91
N GLU A 107 -44.15 9.09 10.97
CA GLU A 107 -44.94 10.06 11.76
C GLU A 107 -44.06 11.11 12.44
N THR A 108 -42.94 10.70 13.02
CA THR A 108 -41.96 11.59 13.67
C THR A 108 -41.37 12.57 12.65
N LEU A 109 -41.00 12.09 11.46
CA LEU A 109 -40.47 12.92 10.38
C LEU A 109 -41.51 13.90 9.82
N ARG A 110 -42.77 13.45 9.65
CA ARG A 110 -43.89 14.32 9.24
C ARG A 110 -44.20 15.39 10.28
N GLY A 111 -44.02 15.06 11.55
CA GLY A 111 -44.16 15.99 12.68
C GLY A 111 -43.02 17.02 12.82
N GLY A 112 -42.05 17.05 11.89
CA GLY A 112 -40.93 18.00 11.95
C GLY A 112 -39.84 17.61 12.95
N ARG A 113 -39.83 16.37 13.44
CA ARG A 113 -38.89 15.89 14.46
C ARG A 113 -37.87 14.92 13.86
N THR A 114 -36.72 14.83 14.49
CA THR A 114 -35.66 13.89 14.11
C THR A 114 -36.04 12.46 14.50
N ALA A 115 -36.02 11.54 13.54
CA ALA A 115 -36.25 10.12 13.78
C ALA A 115 -34.94 9.32 13.64
N PRO A 116 -34.69 8.31 14.50
CA PRO A 116 -33.48 7.51 14.42
C PRO A 116 -33.55 6.48 13.28
N LEU A 117 -32.57 6.49 12.38
CA LEU A 117 -32.27 5.42 11.44
C LEU A 117 -31.05 4.65 11.96
N GLN A 118 -31.20 3.37 12.27
CA GLN A 118 -30.09 2.56 12.78
C GLN A 118 -29.42 1.78 11.64
N LEU A 119 -28.09 1.83 11.59
CA LEU A 119 -27.28 0.96 10.76
C LEU A 119 -26.57 -0.06 11.65
N ILE A 120 -26.73 -1.34 11.35
CA ILE A 120 -26.00 -2.44 11.95
C ILE A 120 -25.07 -3.00 10.87
N LEU A 121 -23.77 -3.09 11.14
CA LEU A 121 -22.75 -3.42 10.15
C LEU A 121 -21.84 -4.55 10.62
N ASP A 122 -21.41 -5.39 9.69
CA ASP A 122 -20.35 -6.38 9.93
C ASP A 122 -19.00 -5.66 10.04
N GLY A 123 -18.51 -5.55 11.28
CA GLY A 123 -17.25 -4.88 11.62
C GLY A 123 -16.00 -5.76 11.50
N THR A 124 -16.10 -6.98 10.94
CA THR A 124 -14.95 -7.89 10.83
C THR A 124 -13.83 -7.30 9.98
N ASP A 125 -14.18 -6.54 8.94
CA ASP A 125 -13.25 -5.68 8.20
C ASP A 125 -13.53 -4.21 8.53
N SER A 126 -12.69 -3.63 9.39
CA SER A 126 -12.81 -2.24 9.84
C SER A 126 -12.74 -1.21 8.72
N ASN A 127 -11.97 -1.48 7.65
CA ASN A 127 -11.84 -0.55 6.53
C ASN A 127 -13.15 -0.53 5.72
N THR A 128 -13.64 -1.72 5.36
CA THR A 128 -14.92 -1.86 4.65
C THR A 128 -16.05 -1.27 5.47
N ALA A 129 -16.15 -1.62 6.76
CA ALA A 129 -17.14 -1.10 7.69
C ALA A 129 -17.15 0.44 7.76
N GLY A 130 -15.96 1.06 7.86
CA GLY A 130 -15.82 2.52 7.85
C GLY A 130 -16.31 3.17 6.56
N ILE A 131 -16.03 2.55 5.40
CA ILE A 131 -16.51 3.04 4.09
C ILE A 131 -18.04 2.96 4.01
N VAL A 132 -18.62 1.81 4.37
CA VAL A 132 -20.08 1.59 4.37
C VAL A 132 -20.79 2.60 5.28
N LEU A 133 -20.25 2.82 6.48
CA LEU A 133 -20.78 3.79 7.44
C LEU A 133 -20.78 5.21 6.86
N ASN A 134 -19.69 5.64 6.21
CA ASN A 134 -19.63 6.95 5.57
C ASN A 134 -20.64 7.10 4.42
N TYR A 135 -20.84 6.06 3.59
CA TYR A 135 -21.88 6.10 2.55
C TYR A 135 -23.28 6.24 3.14
N ALA A 136 -23.58 5.49 4.20
CA ALA A 136 -24.86 5.57 4.89
C ALA A 136 -25.10 6.96 5.51
N MET A 137 -24.09 7.53 6.19
CA MET A 137 -24.18 8.88 6.76
C MET A 137 -24.43 9.94 5.68
N ASN A 138 -23.73 9.87 4.55
CA ASN A 138 -23.91 10.80 3.44
C ASN A 138 -25.32 10.72 2.83
N ILE A 139 -25.89 9.52 2.70
CA ILE A 139 -27.26 9.35 2.20
C ILE A 139 -28.28 9.90 3.21
N ALA A 140 -28.10 9.60 4.50
CA ALA A 140 -28.96 10.09 5.56
C ALA A 140 -28.92 11.63 5.66
N ALA A 141 -27.73 12.23 5.54
CA ALA A 141 -27.55 13.68 5.55
C ALA A 141 -28.28 14.36 4.38
N ARG A 142 -28.13 13.86 3.15
CA ARG A 142 -28.85 14.40 1.97
C ARG A 142 -30.36 14.25 2.09
N TYR A 143 -30.83 13.15 2.67
CA TYR A 143 -32.26 12.95 2.92
C TYR A 143 -32.80 13.97 3.93
N ASN A 144 -32.05 14.21 5.02
CA ASN A 144 -32.40 15.19 6.03
C ASN A 144 -32.44 16.62 5.46
N GLU A 145 -31.46 16.99 4.62
CA GLU A 145 -31.44 18.28 3.91
C GLU A 145 -32.71 18.47 3.07
N GLN A 146 -33.09 17.46 2.28
CA GLN A 146 -34.31 17.53 1.47
C GLN A 146 -35.59 17.65 2.31
N LEU A 147 -35.68 16.95 3.44
CA LEU A 147 -36.81 17.07 4.34
C LEU A 147 -36.93 18.48 4.95
N GLN A 148 -35.79 19.09 5.31
CA GLN A 148 -35.77 20.46 5.83
C GLN A 148 -36.27 21.47 4.79
N VAL A 149 -35.85 21.33 3.52
CA VAL A 149 -36.38 22.16 2.42
C VAL A 149 -37.90 22.04 2.34
N LEU A 150 -38.43 20.81 2.28
CA LEU A 150 -39.88 20.56 2.19
C LEU A 150 -40.66 21.13 3.38
N GLN A 151 -40.11 21.04 4.59
CA GLN A 151 -40.74 21.58 5.80
C GLN A 151 -40.78 23.10 5.77
N ILE A 152 -39.70 23.75 5.36
CA ILE A 152 -39.62 25.21 5.26
C ILE A 152 -40.54 25.75 4.17
N THR A 153 -40.60 25.09 3.01
CA THR A 153 -41.55 25.46 1.94
C THR A 153 -43.00 25.35 2.41
N ARG A 154 -43.35 24.28 3.15
CA ARG A 154 -44.71 24.12 3.71
C ARG A 154 -45.05 25.15 4.79
N GLN A 155 -44.08 25.54 5.62
CA GLN A 155 -44.33 26.44 6.76
C GLN A 155 -44.29 27.92 6.39
N ARG A 156 -43.42 28.32 5.45
CA ARG A 156 -43.16 29.74 5.13
C ARG A 156 -43.66 30.17 3.75
N GLY A 157 -44.12 29.24 2.90
CA GLY A 157 -44.51 29.55 1.51
C GLY A 157 -43.34 30.03 0.64
N VAL A 158 -42.13 30.01 1.17
CA VAL A 158 -40.89 30.38 0.47
C VAL A 158 -40.39 29.14 -0.26
N SER A 159 -40.29 29.23 -1.58
CA SER A 159 -39.79 28.15 -2.46
C SER A 159 -38.26 28.06 -2.49
N GLU A 160 -37.57 28.97 -1.81
CA GLU A 160 -36.12 28.96 -1.73
C GLU A 160 -35.66 27.98 -0.64
N PRO A 161 -34.72 27.07 -0.97
CA PRO A 161 -34.13 26.20 0.02
C PRO A 161 -33.47 27.05 1.12
N PRO A 162 -33.55 26.65 2.40
CA PRO A 162 -32.79 27.32 3.46
C PRO A 162 -31.33 27.48 3.05
N GLU A 163 -30.77 28.66 3.29
CA GLU A 163 -29.32 28.86 3.20
C GLU A 163 -28.65 27.90 4.20
N GLY A 164 -28.10 26.83 3.67
CA GLY A 164 -27.42 25.78 4.42
C GLY A 164 -25.97 25.67 3.96
N VAL A 165 -25.10 25.22 4.85
CA VAL A 165 -23.71 24.92 4.50
C VAL A 165 -23.67 23.53 3.87
N VAL A 166 -23.52 23.48 2.54
CA VAL A 166 -23.32 22.21 1.81
C VAL A 166 -21.85 21.84 1.84
N LEU A 167 -21.51 20.72 2.48
CA LEU A 167 -20.14 20.19 2.45
C LEU A 167 -19.82 19.62 1.06
N GLN A 168 -19.05 20.36 0.28
CA GLN A 168 -18.49 19.89 -0.99
C GLN A 168 -17.17 19.16 -0.74
N SER A 169 -17.25 17.86 -0.45
CA SER A 169 -16.06 17.03 -0.23
C SER A 169 -15.40 16.64 -1.55
N ARG A 170 -14.10 16.92 -1.69
CA ARG A 170 -13.26 16.47 -2.80
C ARG A 170 -11.92 16.00 -2.27
N ALA A 171 -11.53 14.76 -2.60
CA ALA A 171 -10.18 14.29 -2.38
C ALA A 171 -9.24 14.99 -3.37
N TRP A 172 -8.22 15.69 -2.87
CA TRP A 172 -7.32 16.48 -3.72
C TRP A 172 -6.40 15.61 -4.61
N TYR A 173 -6.03 14.43 -4.12
CA TYR A 173 -5.26 13.43 -4.84
C TYR A 173 -6.03 12.12 -4.85
N ASN A 174 -5.97 11.39 -5.97
CA ASN A 174 -6.80 10.20 -6.19
C ASN A 174 -8.30 10.51 -5.98
N GLU A 175 -8.87 11.38 -6.82
CA GLU A 175 -10.24 11.91 -6.65
C GLU A 175 -11.30 10.83 -6.52
N ASN A 176 -11.13 9.74 -7.27
CA ASN A 176 -12.01 8.58 -7.28
C ASN A 176 -11.69 7.56 -6.17
N LEU A 177 -10.71 7.85 -5.32
CA LEU A 177 -10.23 7.01 -4.21
C LEU A 177 -9.91 5.57 -4.63
N GLU A 178 -9.42 5.36 -5.85
CA GLU A 178 -9.17 4.03 -6.37
C GLU A 178 -7.99 3.38 -5.65
N SER A 179 -8.20 2.16 -5.15
CA SER A 179 -7.18 1.39 -4.41
C SER A 179 -5.90 1.16 -5.24
N ARG A 180 -6.04 0.91 -6.55
CA ARG A 180 -4.90 0.70 -7.47
C ARG A 180 -3.89 1.86 -7.45
N ASN A 181 -4.39 3.10 -7.36
CA ASN A 181 -3.55 4.30 -7.39
C ASN A 181 -2.70 4.41 -6.11
N TYR A 182 -3.17 3.85 -5.00
CA TYR A 182 -2.45 3.84 -3.73
C TYR A 182 -1.49 2.65 -3.58
N TYR A 183 -1.93 1.45 -3.98
CA TYR A 183 -1.19 0.21 -3.75
C TYR A 183 -0.16 -0.12 -4.82
N VAL A 184 -0.43 0.11 -6.11
CA VAL A 184 0.52 -0.26 -7.19
C VAL A 184 1.87 0.46 -7.05
N PRO A 185 1.96 1.79 -6.79
CA PRO A 185 3.24 2.44 -6.50
C PRO A 185 3.97 1.84 -5.28
N ALA A 186 3.21 1.40 -4.28
CA ALA A 186 3.76 0.81 -3.07
C ALA A 186 4.33 -0.61 -3.32
N VAL A 187 3.73 -1.36 -4.24
CA VAL A 187 4.22 -2.67 -4.69
C VAL A 187 5.58 -2.54 -5.38
N ILE A 188 5.83 -1.46 -6.13
CA ILE A 188 7.15 -1.18 -6.72
C ILE A 188 8.23 -1.18 -5.64
N ALA A 189 7.99 -0.44 -4.56
CA ALA A 189 8.91 -0.35 -3.44
C ALA A 189 9.17 -1.70 -2.76
N LEU A 190 8.13 -2.51 -2.60
CA LEU A 190 8.22 -3.84 -2.00
C LEU A 190 8.99 -4.81 -2.90
N ILE A 191 8.71 -4.82 -4.21
CA ILE A 191 9.40 -5.66 -5.19
C ILE A 191 10.89 -5.34 -5.21
N VAL A 192 11.25 -4.06 -5.30
CA VAL A 192 12.65 -3.62 -5.29
C VAL A 192 13.33 -4.08 -4.00
N LEU A 193 12.69 -3.89 -2.84
CA LEU A 193 13.24 -4.36 -1.56
C LEU A 193 13.50 -5.87 -1.57
N ILE A 194 12.51 -6.65 -1.99
CA ILE A 194 12.60 -8.11 -2.02
C ILE A 194 13.77 -8.54 -2.91
N ILE A 195 13.84 -8.03 -4.14
CA ILE A 195 14.83 -8.48 -5.12
C ILE A 195 16.23 -8.06 -4.69
N THR A 196 16.42 -6.78 -4.35
CA THR A 196 17.76 -6.27 -4.05
C THR A 196 18.31 -6.88 -2.77
N MET A 197 17.47 -7.06 -1.75
CA MET A 197 17.87 -7.66 -0.48
C MET A 197 18.18 -9.15 -0.63
N LEU A 198 17.36 -9.91 -1.39
CA LEU A 198 17.62 -11.32 -1.65
C LEU A 198 18.89 -11.54 -2.47
N LEU A 199 19.06 -10.79 -3.56
CA LEU A 199 20.24 -10.93 -4.41
C LEU A 199 21.53 -10.57 -3.66
N SER A 200 21.53 -9.45 -2.95
CA SER A 200 22.71 -9.01 -2.20
C SER A 200 23.02 -9.91 -1.00
N SER A 201 22.00 -10.49 -0.34
CA SER A 201 22.22 -11.46 0.75
C SER A 201 22.82 -12.78 0.27
N MET A 202 22.45 -13.23 -0.93
CA MET A 202 23.01 -14.43 -1.53
C MET A 202 24.38 -14.20 -2.18
N ALA A 203 24.69 -12.98 -2.64
CA ALA A 203 25.83 -12.70 -3.51
C ALA A 203 27.19 -13.12 -2.95
N VAL A 204 27.41 -12.90 -1.65
CA VAL A 204 28.64 -13.31 -0.95
C VAL A 204 28.54 -14.76 -0.50
N VAL A 205 27.36 -15.18 -0.03
CA VAL A 205 27.15 -16.53 0.52
C VAL A 205 27.33 -17.60 -0.55
N ARG A 206 26.88 -17.32 -1.77
CA ARG A 206 27.11 -18.19 -2.93
C ARG A 206 28.60 -18.45 -3.19
N GLU A 207 29.44 -17.42 -3.06
CA GLU A 207 30.90 -17.58 -3.22
C GLU A 207 31.52 -18.37 -2.07
N LYS A 208 30.98 -18.23 -0.85
CA LYS A 208 31.40 -19.05 0.31
C LYS A 208 31.04 -20.52 0.11
N GLU A 209 29.81 -20.81 -0.34
CA GLU A 209 29.34 -22.18 -0.55
C GLU A 209 30.08 -22.91 -1.68
N ILE A 210 30.41 -22.20 -2.77
CA ILE A 210 31.09 -22.79 -3.93
C ILE A 210 32.63 -22.83 -3.72
N GLY A 211 33.14 -22.27 -2.61
CA GLY A 211 34.57 -22.28 -2.26
C GLY A 211 35.43 -21.26 -3.02
N THR A 212 34.84 -20.46 -3.90
CA THR A 212 35.54 -19.39 -4.66
C THR A 212 35.97 -18.22 -3.77
N MET A 213 35.40 -18.10 -2.56
CA MET A 213 35.81 -17.09 -1.58
C MET A 213 37.29 -17.22 -1.21
N GLU A 214 37.83 -18.43 -1.10
CA GLU A 214 39.26 -18.66 -0.77
C GLU A 214 40.18 -18.13 -1.88
N GLN A 215 39.81 -18.39 -3.14
CA GLN A 215 40.51 -17.90 -4.31
C GLN A 215 40.46 -16.37 -4.39
N MET A 216 39.34 -15.75 -4.02
CA MET A 216 39.20 -14.30 -3.99
C MET A 216 40.03 -13.63 -2.88
N ILE A 217 40.28 -14.31 -1.76
CA ILE A 217 41.07 -13.77 -0.64
C ILE A 217 42.52 -13.50 -1.07
N VAL A 218 43.12 -14.39 -1.87
CA VAL A 218 44.51 -14.27 -2.38
C VAL A 218 44.66 -13.30 -3.56
N THR A 219 43.56 -12.82 -4.16
CA THR A 219 43.66 -11.77 -5.18
C THR A 219 43.99 -10.40 -4.56
N PRO A 220 44.69 -9.51 -5.29
CA PRO A 220 45.01 -8.14 -4.83
C PRO A 220 43.80 -7.20 -4.86
N ILE A 221 42.56 -7.71 -4.82
CA ILE A 221 41.32 -6.94 -4.80
C ILE A 221 41.03 -6.53 -3.35
N SER A 222 40.76 -5.24 -3.14
CA SER A 222 40.36 -4.71 -1.83
C SER A 222 38.93 -5.12 -1.45
N ARG A 223 38.59 -5.00 -0.16
CA ARG A 223 37.22 -5.31 0.33
C ARG A 223 36.16 -4.43 -0.34
N GLY A 224 36.46 -3.14 -0.48
CA GLY A 224 35.57 -2.18 -1.13
C GLY A 224 35.37 -2.48 -2.62
N GLU A 225 36.43 -2.78 -3.37
CA GLU A 225 36.32 -3.15 -4.79
C GLU A 225 35.49 -4.43 -4.98
N PHE A 226 35.68 -5.44 -4.12
CA PHE A 226 34.90 -6.67 -4.19
C PHE A 226 33.40 -6.41 -3.95
N ILE A 227 33.08 -5.66 -2.89
CA ILE A 227 31.68 -5.34 -2.56
C ILE A 227 31.07 -4.48 -3.66
N LEU A 228 31.75 -3.43 -4.13
CA LEU A 228 31.26 -2.57 -5.21
C LEU A 228 31.06 -3.37 -6.50
N GLY A 229 32.00 -4.24 -6.85
CA GLY A 229 31.92 -5.11 -8.02
C GLY A 229 30.73 -6.06 -8.01
N LYS A 230 30.29 -6.51 -6.82
CA LYS A 230 29.05 -7.31 -6.67
C LYS A 230 27.78 -6.47 -6.52
N THR A 231 27.88 -5.29 -5.90
CA THR A 231 26.70 -4.49 -5.56
C THR A 231 26.17 -3.68 -6.74
N ILE A 232 27.06 -3.10 -7.57
CA ILE A 232 26.67 -2.28 -8.72
C ILE A 232 25.75 -3.03 -9.72
N PRO A 233 25.99 -4.31 -10.08
CA PRO A 233 25.05 -5.07 -10.91
C PRO A 233 23.64 -5.14 -10.31
N PHE A 234 23.52 -5.29 -8.98
CA PHE A 234 22.22 -5.29 -8.30
C PHE A 234 21.59 -3.91 -8.22
N VAL A 235 22.38 -2.83 -8.16
CA VAL A 235 21.87 -1.47 -8.31
C VAL A 235 21.22 -1.29 -9.68
N LEU A 236 21.88 -1.74 -10.75
CA LEU A 236 21.35 -1.68 -12.11
C LEU A 236 20.06 -2.50 -12.24
N ILE A 237 20.03 -3.71 -11.67
CA ILE A 237 18.82 -4.54 -11.63
C ILE A 237 17.68 -3.81 -10.91
N GLY A 238 17.94 -3.22 -9.74
CA GLY A 238 16.93 -2.46 -9.01
C GLY A 238 16.37 -1.26 -9.80
N PHE A 239 17.22 -0.57 -10.58
CA PHE A 239 16.75 0.47 -11.49
C PHE A 239 15.92 -0.07 -12.64
N ILE A 240 16.32 -1.20 -13.23
CA ILE A 240 15.54 -1.85 -14.28
C ILE A 240 14.18 -2.31 -13.74
N ASP A 241 14.13 -2.84 -12.52
CA ASP A 241 12.88 -3.25 -11.87
C ASP A 241 11.95 -2.06 -11.65
N VAL A 242 12.46 -0.95 -11.11
CA VAL A 242 11.65 0.28 -10.97
C VAL A 242 11.14 0.74 -12.33
N ALA A 243 11.98 0.74 -13.37
CA ALA A 243 11.58 1.12 -14.72
C ALA A 243 10.47 0.20 -15.25
N LEU A 244 10.70 -1.11 -15.19
CA LEU A 244 9.78 -2.15 -15.66
C LEU A 244 8.43 -2.06 -14.97
N VAL A 245 8.44 -2.01 -13.64
CA VAL A 245 7.21 -1.97 -12.86
C VAL A 245 6.49 -0.62 -13.03
N THR A 246 7.23 0.48 -13.18
CA THR A 246 6.63 1.79 -13.50
C THR A 246 5.94 1.78 -14.85
N VAL A 247 6.54 1.13 -15.87
CA VAL A 247 5.92 0.94 -17.19
C VAL A 247 4.62 0.14 -17.04
N VAL A 248 4.63 -0.97 -16.29
CA VAL A 248 3.41 -1.74 -16.02
C VAL A 248 2.37 -0.90 -15.27
N ALA A 249 2.76 -0.19 -14.22
CA ALA A 249 1.86 0.66 -13.44
C ALA A 249 1.17 1.74 -14.29
N TYR A 250 1.92 2.38 -15.18
CA TYR A 250 1.40 3.44 -16.03
C TYR A 250 0.55 2.89 -17.18
N PHE A 251 1.06 1.94 -17.96
CA PHE A 251 0.39 1.46 -19.18
C PHE A 251 -0.68 0.39 -18.93
N TRP A 252 -0.50 -0.49 -17.94
CA TRP A 252 -1.46 -1.56 -17.65
C TRP A 252 -2.52 -1.12 -16.66
N PHE A 253 -2.11 -0.48 -15.57
CA PHE A 253 -3.03 -0.10 -14.49
C PHE A 253 -3.60 1.32 -14.62
N GLY A 254 -3.03 2.16 -15.49
CA GLY A 254 -3.44 3.55 -15.66
C GLY A 254 -3.11 4.43 -14.47
N VAL A 255 -2.14 4.03 -13.64
CA VAL A 255 -1.76 4.80 -12.45
C VAL A 255 -1.06 6.08 -12.90
N PRO A 256 -1.51 7.26 -12.44
CA PRO A 256 -0.91 8.52 -12.86
C PRO A 256 0.53 8.61 -12.33
N LEU A 257 1.44 9.07 -13.20
CA LEU A 257 2.79 9.44 -12.82
C LEU A 257 2.95 10.96 -13.00
N ARG A 258 2.60 11.71 -11.96
CA ARG A 258 2.56 13.19 -12.02
C ARG A 258 3.89 13.88 -11.74
N GLY A 259 4.80 13.20 -11.05
CA GLY A 259 6.09 13.74 -10.64
C GLY A 259 7.20 13.47 -11.65
N SER A 260 8.44 13.74 -11.25
CA SER A 260 9.60 13.62 -12.13
C SER A 260 10.26 12.24 -12.05
N LEU A 261 10.46 11.62 -13.21
CA LEU A 261 11.20 10.35 -13.33
C LEU A 261 12.65 10.46 -12.79
N PRO A 262 13.44 11.51 -13.08
CA PRO A 262 14.78 11.64 -12.51
C PRO A 262 14.79 11.64 -10.98
N LEU A 263 13.78 12.25 -10.33
CA LEU A 263 13.67 12.24 -8.88
C LEU A 263 13.29 10.86 -8.34
N LEU A 264 12.43 10.12 -9.06
CA LEU A 264 12.11 8.72 -8.74
C LEU A 264 13.37 7.87 -8.76
N PHE A 265 14.18 7.97 -9.82
CA PHE A 265 15.43 7.21 -9.94
C PHE A 265 16.48 7.67 -8.90
N ALA A 266 16.59 8.97 -8.61
CA ALA A 266 17.49 9.45 -7.56
C ALA A 266 17.09 8.89 -6.17
N ALA A 267 15.79 8.95 -5.83
CA ALA A 267 15.25 8.37 -4.60
C ALA A 267 15.43 6.85 -4.54
N THR A 268 15.22 6.17 -5.66
CA THR A 268 15.48 4.73 -5.82
C THR A 268 16.94 4.43 -5.48
N GLY A 269 17.90 5.22 -5.99
CA GLY A 269 19.32 5.07 -5.68
C GLY A 269 19.60 5.12 -4.17
N LEU A 270 19.01 6.08 -3.46
CA LEU A 270 19.14 6.17 -2.00
C LEU A 270 18.53 4.95 -1.29
N PHE A 271 17.35 4.50 -1.73
CA PHE A 271 16.71 3.30 -1.20
C PHE A 271 17.52 2.02 -1.47
N LEU A 272 18.17 1.93 -2.63
CA LEU A 272 19.05 0.83 -2.99
C LEU A 272 20.26 0.75 -2.05
N MET A 273 20.81 1.88 -1.59
CA MET A 273 21.90 1.86 -0.60
C MET A 273 21.48 1.14 0.68
N SER A 274 20.28 1.40 1.20
CA SER A 274 19.78 0.75 2.42
C SER A 274 19.46 -0.73 2.18
N SER A 275 18.72 -1.05 1.11
CA SER A 275 18.28 -2.43 0.84
C SER A 275 19.46 -3.37 0.51
N LEU A 276 20.41 -2.91 -0.30
CA LEU A 276 21.64 -3.65 -0.59
C LEU A 276 22.54 -3.73 0.63
N GLY A 277 22.63 -2.66 1.44
CA GLY A 277 23.36 -2.68 2.71
C GLY A 277 22.81 -3.74 3.67
N PHE A 278 21.50 -3.83 3.82
CA PHE A 278 20.86 -4.87 4.63
C PHE A 278 21.13 -6.27 4.10
N GLY A 279 20.96 -6.51 2.78
CA GLY A 279 21.25 -7.83 2.23
C GLY A 279 22.73 -8.19 2.36
N LEU A 280 23.66 -7.26 2.11
CA LEU A 280 25.08 -7.47 2.39
C LEU A 280 25.35 -7.82 3.86
N PHE A 281 24.74 -7.10 4.81
CA PHE A 281 24.85 -7.43 6.23
C PHE A 281 24.38 -8.86 6.51
N LEU A 282 23.22 -9.27 5.99
CA LEU A 282 22.71 -10.64 6.13
C LEU A 282 23.64 -11.69 5.51
N SER A 283 24.32 -11.35 4.41
CA SER A 283 25.33 -12.22 3.79
C SER A 283 26.54 -12.49 4.69
N THR A 284 26.85 -11.55 5.61
CA THR A 284 27.98 -11.71 6.54
C THR A 284 27.67 -12.70 7.66
N ILE A 285 26.41 -12.80 8.09
CA ILE A 285 25.98 -13.68 9.19
C ILE A 285 25.45 -15.04 8.70
N SER A 286 25.17 -15.17 7.41
CA SER A 286 24.64 -16.40 6.81
C SER A 286 25.75 -17.31 6.30
N ARG A 287 25.57 -18.63 6.49
CA ARG A 287 26.48 -19.67 6.00
C ARG A 287 26.02 -20.28 4.68
N THR A 288 24.70 -20.39 4.48
CA THR A 288 24.11 -20.95 3.27
C THR A 288 23.18 -19.98 2.55
N GLN A 289 23.00 -20.15 1.23
CA GLN A 289 22.08 -19.32 0.44
C GLN A 289 20.66 -19.42 0.99
N GLN A 290 20.23 -20.63 1.39
CA GLN A 290 18.93 -20.83 2.00
C GLN A 290 18.79 -20.08 3.33
N GLN A 291 19.83 -20.08 4.18
CA GLN A 291 19.84 -19.30 5.41
C GLN A 291 19.75 -17.80 5.11
N ALA A 292 20.52 -17.29 4.13
CA ALA A 292 20.47 -15.89 3.72
C ALA A 292 19.08 -15.48 3.22
N MET A 293 18.43 -16.38 2.47
CA MET A 293 17.07 -16.18 1.96
C MET A 293 16.05 -16.12 3.11
N MET A 294 16.10 -17.09 4.04
CA MET A 294 15.22 -17.12 5.21
C MET A 294 15.43 -15.92 6.13
N SER A 295 16.68 -15.53 6.39
CA SER A 295 16.99 -14.30 7.13
C SER A 295 16.46 -13.07 6.42
N SER A 296 16.59 -12.99 5.09
CA SER A 296 16.04 -11.86 4.33
C SER A 296 14.52 -11.76 4.50
N PHE A 297 13.80 -12.88 4.40
CA PHE A 297 12.35 -12.89 4.65
C PHE A 297 11.98 -12.50 6.07
N MET A 298 12.76 -12.93 7.07
CA MET A 298 12.57 -12.54 8.47
C MET A 298 12.72 -11.03 8.69
N PHE A 299 13.50 -10.33 7.86
CA PHE A 299 13.62 -8.87 7.91
C PHE A 299 12.59 -8.15 7.02
N ILE A 300 12.37 -8.64 5.80
CA ILE A 300 11.44 -8.05 4.83
C ILE A 300 10.02 -8.03 5.38
N PHE A 301 9.56 -9.12 6.01
CA PHE A 301 8.18 -9.23 6.44
C PHE A 301 7.82 -8.21 7.55
N PRO A 302 8.58 -8.08 8.65
CA PRO A 302 8.39 -6.98 9.61
C PRO A 302 8.59 -5.60 8.98
N ALA A 303 9.59 -5.42 8.12
CA ALA A 303 9.79 -4.14 7.44
C ALA A 303 8.59 -3.75 6.56
N MET A 304 7.94 -4.72 5.91
CA MET A 304 6.72 -4.49 5.15
C MET A 304 5.57 -4.04 6.06
N LEU A 305 5.37 -4.73 7.19
CA LEU A 305 4.31 -4.39 8.16
C LEU A 305 4.51 -3.02 8.81
N LEU A 306 5.76 -2.67 9.11
CA LEU A 306 6.16 -1.42 9.78
C LEU A 306 6.38 -0.24 8.82
N SER A 307 6.13 -0.39 7.52
CA SER A 307 6.44 0.66 6.53
C SER A 307 5.29 1.61 6.22
N GLY A 308 4.06 1.30 6.60
CA GLY A 308 2.89 2.00 6.08
C GLY A 308 2.36 1.42 4.75
N PHE A 309 2.82 0.22 4.37
CA PHE A 309 2.30 -0.51 3.20
C PHE A 309 0.91 -1.08 3.49
N ALA A 310 0.80 -1.94 4.51
CA ALA A 310 -0.43 -2.66 4.84
C ALA A 310 -1.34 -1.88 5.81
N PHE A 311 -0.74 -1.25 6.82
CA PHE A 311 -1.45 -0.50 7.86
C PHE A 311 -0.85 0.89 8.01
N PRO A 312 -1.66 1.94 8.21
CA PRO A 312 -1.17 3.28 8.53
C PRO A 312 -0.26 3.24 9.76
N ILE A 313 0.85 3.98 9.71
CA ILE A 313 1.82 4.00 10.82
C ILE A 313 1.20 4.69 12.05
N GLU A 314 0.31 5.64 11.81
CA GLU A 314 -0.44 6.39 12.81
C GLU A 314 -1.34 5.50 13.68
N ASN A 315 -1.72 4.31 13.18
CA ASN A 315 -2.52 3.34 13.92
C ASN A 315 -1.68 2.48 14.88
N MET A 316 -0.35 2.59 14.84
CA MET A 316 0.55 1.80 15.70
C MET A 316 0.76 2.51 17.05
N PRO A 317 1.00 1.77 18.15
CA PRO A 317 1.43 2.37 19.42
C PRO A 317 2.70 3.20 19.25
N GLU A 318 2.84 4.31 20.00
CA GLU A 318 3.96 5.25 19.86
C GLU A 318 5.36 4.59 19.86
N PRO A 319 5.68 3.61 20.73
CA PRO A 319 7.00 2.96 20.69
C PRO A 319 7.28 2.25 19.37
N VAL A 320 6.25 1.66 18.75
CA VAL A 320 6.36 0.99 17.46
C VAL A 320 6.55 2.01 16.34
N GLN A 321 5.86 3.16 16.41
CA GLN A 321 6.06 4.26 15.46
C GLN A 321 7.51 4.73 15.45
N TRP A 322 8.16 4.80 16.61
CA TRP A 322 9.57 5.19 16.70
C TRP A 322 10.49 4.17 16.03
N LEU A 323 10.22 2.88 16.19
CA LEU A 323 10.97 1.82 15.52
C LEU A 323 10.91 1.94 13.99
N THR A 324 9.80 2.42 13.44
CA THR A 324 9.64 2.58 11.99
C THR A 324 10.60 3.62 11.38
N PHE A 325 11.22 4.52 12.17
CA PHE A 325 12.27 5.41 11.66
C PHE A 325 13.55 4.66 11.24
N LEU A 326 13.75 3.42 11.69
CA LEU A 326 14.86 2.57 11.22
C LEU A 326 14.56 1.84 9.91
N ASN A 327 13.32 1.96 9.40
CA ASN A 327 12.86 1.23 8.23
C ASN A 327 12.96 2.10 6.96
N PRO A 328 13.89 1.83 6.03
CA PRO A 328 14.02 2.61 4.80
C PRO A 328 12.77 2.53 3.92
N LEU A 329 12.01 1.43 3.97
CA LEU A 329 10.79 1.27 3.18
C LEU A 329 9.74 2.31 3.55
N ARG A 330 9.67 2.75 4.82
CA ARG A 330 8.78 3.84 5.28
C ARG A 330 8.97 5.10 4.45
N TYR A 331 10.21 5.56 4.34
CA TYR A 331 10.53 6.80 3.63
C TYR A 331 10.30 6.65 2.13
N TYR A 332 10.69 5.51 1.55
CA TYR A 332 10.54 5.28 0.12
C TYR A 332 9.07 5.17 -0.30
N LEU A 333 8.20 4.59 0.53
CA LEU A 333 6.75 4.56 0.28
C LEU A 333 6.13 5.95 0.23
N VAL A 334 6.55 6.86 1.11
CA VAL A 334 6.10 8.26 1.08
C VAL A 334 6.55 8.94 -0.21
N ILE A 335 7.81 8.74 -0.63
CA ILE A 335 8.37 9.33 -1.84
C ILE A 335 7.64 8.81 -3.09
N ILE A 336 7.55 7.50 -3.27
CA ILE A 336 7.00 6.91 -4.50
C ILE A 336 5.52 7.27 -4.67
N ARG A 337 4.70 7.18 -3.60
CA ARG A 337 3.29 7.62 -3.65
C ARG A 337 3.17 9.11 -3.95
N SER A 338 4.06 9.92 -3.43
CA SER A 338 4.06 11.38 -3.67
C SER A 338 4.46 11.73 -5.11
N ILE A 339 5.41 11.01 -5.70
CA ILE A 339 5.79 11.18 -7.10
C ILE A 339 4.66 10.74 -8.03
N PHE A 340 4.06 9.57 -7.81
CA PHE A 340 2.96 9.09 -8.65
C PHE A 340 1.71 9.99 -8.51
N LEU A 341 1.24 10.20 -7.29
CA LEU A 341 -0.09 10.80 -7.05
C LEU A 341 -0.08 12.32 -6.85
N LYS A 342 0.97 12.88 -6.24
CA LYS A 342 1.00 14.30 -5.88
C LYS A 342 1.79 15.17 -6.85
N GLY A 343 2.78 14.60 -7.53
CA GLY A 343 3.66 15.34 -8.44
C GLY A 343 4.59 16.32 -7.73
N VAL A 344 4.85 16.12 -6.45
CA VAL A 344 5.70 17.02 -5.64
C VAL A 344 7.18 16.79 -5.91
N GLY A 345 7.95 17.88 -5.86
CA GLY A 345 9.39 17.87 -6.09
C GLY A 345 10.25 17.79 -4.83
N LEU A 346 11.54 18.12 -4.99
CA LEU A 346 12.55 18.07 -3.93
C LEU A 346 12.23 18.98 -2.73
N SER A 347 11.56 20.12 -2.95
CA SER A 347 11.18 21.07 -1.91
C SER A 347 10.33 20.45 -0.80
N ILE A 348 9.56 19.40 -1.11
CA ILE A 348 8.70 18.70 -0.16
C ILE A 348 9.32 17.37 0.26
N LEU A 349 10.04 16.70 -0.65
CA LEU A 349 10.56 15.34 -0.43
C LEU A 349 11.93 15.29 0.27
N TRP A 350 12.59 16.43 0.49
CA TRP A 350 13.92 16.46 1.09
C TRP A 350 14.02 15.75 2.46
N PRO A 351 13.04 15.81 3.39
CA PRO A 351 13.17 15.12 4.68
C PRO A 351 13.23 13.61 4.51
N GLN A 352 12.42 13.05 3.59
CA GLN A 352 12.39 11.62 3.33
C GLN A 352 13.65 11.16 2.59
N LEU A 353 14.14 11.97 1.64
CA LEU A 353 15.39 11.71 0.94
C LEU A 353 16.58 11.76 1.90
N LEU A 354 16.61 12.73 2.82
CA LEU A 354 17.64 12.82 3.85
C LEU A 354 17.60 11.61 4.79
N GLY A 355 16.41 11.19 5.23
CA GLY A 355 16.24 9.98 6.04
C GLY A 355 16.76 8.73 5.33
N LEU A 356 16.42 8.55 4.05
CA LEU A 356 16.97 7.45 3.24
C LEU A 356 18.49 7.54 3.07
N PHE A 357 19.02 8.72 2.82
CA PHE A 357 20.46 8.94 2.66
C PHE A 357 21.23 8.58 3.93
N LEU A 358 20.79 9.09 5.09
CA LEU A 358 21.42 8.82 6.37
C LEU A 358 21.36 7.32 6.73
N LEU A 359 20.19 6.69 6.60
CA LEU A 359 20.04 5.26 6.83
C LEU A 359 20.86 4.44 5.83
N GLY A 360 20.79 4.78 4.54
CA GLY A 360 21.51 4.10 3.47
C GLY A 360 23.02 4.11 3.71
N ILE A 361 23.59 5.27 4.02
CA ILE A 361 25.01 5.38 4.37
C ILE A 361 25.33 4.60 5.64
N ALA A 362 24.54 4.73 6.70
CA ALA A 362 24.79 4.05 7.97
C ALA A 362 24.80 2.52 7.80
N ILE A 363 23.76 1.97 7.17
CA ILE A 363 23.59 0.53 6.96
C ILE A 363 24.67 0.00 6.02
N LEU A 364 24.91 0.67 4.90
CA LEU A 364 25.91 0.22 3.92
C LEU A 364 27.32 0.26 4.50
N SER A 365 27.67 1.35 5.22
CA SER A 365 28.97 1.48 5.88
C SER A 365 29.16 0.41 6.94
N PHE A 366 28.13 0.15 7.76
CA PHE A 366 28.15 -0.91 8.75
C PHE A 366 28.34 -2.30 8.12
N ALA A 367 27.62 -2.60 7.03
CA ALA A 367 27.75 -3.86 6.30
C ALA A 367 29.17 -4.05 5.71
N VAL A 368 29.74 -3.01 5.10
CA VAL A 368 31.10 -3.01 4.55
C VAL A 368 32.15 -3.23 5.64
N GLN A 369 32.00 -2.59 6.80
CA GLN A 369 32.92 -2.77 7.94
C GLN A 369 32.82 -4.18 8.53
N ARG A 370 31.61 -4.73 8.62
CA ARG A 370 31.37 -6.07 9.15
C ARG A 370 31.93 -7.18 8.25
N PHE A 371 32.01 -6.91 6.94
CA PHE A 371 32.60 -7.81 5.97
C PHE A 371 34.11 -7.98 6.21
N LYS A 372 34.50 -9.14 6.72
CA LYS A 372 35.89 -9.54 6.88
C LYS A 372 36.33 -10.39 5.69
N LYS A 373 37.49 -10.07 5.12
CA LYS A 373 38.18 -10.88 4.09
C LYS A 373 38.98 -12.04 4.75
N THR A 374 38.42 -12.69 5.77
CA THR A 374 39.07 -13.76 6.54
C THR A 374 38.09 -14.90 6.79
N LEU A 375 38.59 -16.13 6.83
CA LEU A 375 37.83 -17.38 6.97
C LEU A 375 37.35 -17.67 8.41
N THR A 376 37.64 -16.79 9.37
CA THR A 376 37.33 -16.92 10.80
C THR A 376 36.43 -15.81 11.33
#